data_AF-A0A846PWL7-F1
#
_entry.id   AF-A0A846PWL7-F1
#
_cell.length_a   1.000
_cell.length_b   1.000
_cell.length_c   1.000
_cell.angle_alpha   90.00
_cell.angle_beta   90.00
_cell.angle_gamma   90.00
#
_symmetry.space_group_name_H-M   'P 1'
#
loop_
_entity.id
_entity.type
_entity.pdbx_description
1 polymer ?
#
loop_
_entity_poly.entity_id
_entity_poly.type
_entity_poly.pdbx_seq_one_letter_code
_entity_poly.pdbx_strand_id
1 'polypeptide(L)'
;MARRRSAKKYYIFKKGSRVSVFTGRSPRQAALKAAARGITDIRLRERGRRNKDRTYTIHVFRGSVREVDAPANRPSWLPARIKKPMVSKVGIEKVRKI
;
A
#
# COMPACT_ATOMS: atom_id res chain seq x y z
N MET A 1 19.90 -7.77 19.08
CA MET A 1 18.86 -6.81 19.54
C MET A 1 17.59 -6.98 18.70
N ALA A 2 16.47 -7.39 19.29
CA ALA A 2 15.19 -7.48 18.57
C ALA A 2 14.64 -6.08 18.26
N ARG A 3 14.52 -5.71 16.98
CA ARG A 3 14.00 -4.40 16.56
C ARG A 3 12.52 -4.31 16.95
N ARG A 4 12.15 -3.32 17.79
CA ARG A 4 10.76 -3.05 18.20
C ARG A 4 9.87 -2.96 16.95
N ARG A 5 8.85 -3.82 16.86
CA ARG A 5 7.93 -3.83 15.70
C ARG A 5 7.19 -2.51 15.61
N SER A 6 7.21 -1.89 14.44
CA SER A 6 6.40 -0.70 14.14
C SER A 6 4.92 -0.97 14.45
N ALA A 7 4.29 -0.03 15.16
CA ALA A 7 2.85 -0.03 15.38
C ALA A 7 2.06 -0.05 14.06
N LYS A 8 0.80 -0.51 14.14
CA LYS A 8 -0.14 -0.50 13.03
C LYS A 8 -0.48 0.95 12.67
N LYS A 9 -0.37 1.30 11.39
CA LYS A 9 -0.71 2.61 10.85
C LYS A 9 -1.87 2.50 9.87
N TYR A 10 -2.54 3.63 9.66
CA TYR A 10 -3.67 3.77 8.76
C TYR A 10 -3.30 4.73 7.64
N TYR A 11 -3.57 4.34 6.40
CA TYR A 11 -3.30 5.11 5.20
C TYR A 11 -4.59 5.35 4.44
N ILE A 12 -4.78 6.59 3.99
CA ILE A 12 -5.99 7.01 3.27
C ILE A 12 -5.63 7.11 1.79
N PHE A 13 -6.40 6.40 0.98
CA PHE A 13 -6.45 6.50 -0.47
C PHE A 13 -7.66 7.35 -0.86
N LYS A 14 -7.45 8.33 -1.75
CA LYS A 14 -8.52 9.17 -2.31
C LYS A 14 -8.39 9.16 -3.83
N LYS A 15 -9.45 8.76 -4.53
CA LYS A 15 -9.56 8.84 -5.99
C LYS A 15 -10.93 9.43 -6.32
N GLY A 16 -10.95 10.69 -6.76
CA GLY A 16 -12.20 11.45 -6.91
C GLY A 16 -12.97 11.53 -5.59
N SER A 17 -14.24 11.12 -5.62
CA SER A 17 -15.13 11.04 -4.46
C SER A 17 -14.91 9.81 -3.58
N ARG A 18 -14.21 8.77 -4.08
CA ARG A 18 -14.02 7.53 -3.34
C ARG A 18 -12.86 7.65 -2.36
N VAL A 19 -13.14 7.37 -1.09
CA VAL A 19 -12.16 7.32 -0.01
C VAL A 19 -12.07 5.89 0.51
N SER A 20 -10.85 5.37 0.63
CA SER A 20 -10.59 4.04 1.19
C SER A 20 -9.47 4.10 2.21
N VAL A 21 -9.58 3.31 3.28
CA VAL A 21 -8.57 3.23 4.33
C VAL A 21 -7.87 1.88 4.28
N PHE A 22 -6.54 1.91 4.19
CA PHE A 22 -5.69 0.73 4.16
C PHE A 22 -4.82 0.69 5.41
N THR A 23 -4.65 -0.50 5.99
CA THR A 23 -3.82 -0.70 7.18
C THR A 23 -2.46 -1.25 6.80
N GLY A 24 -1.41 -0.81 7.48
CA GLY A 24 -0.05 -1.34 7.27
C GLY A 24 0.94 -0.77 8.27
N ARG A 25 2.10 -1.40 8.41
CA ARG A 25 3.22 -0.82 9.19
C ARG A 25 4.01 0.21 8.38
N SER A 26 3.98 0.08 7.06
CA SER A 26 4.64 0.97 6.11
C SER A 26 3.68 1.37 4.99
N PRO A 27 3.91 2.51 4.30
CA PRO A 27 3.06 2.94 3.20
C PRO A 27 3.09 1.93 2.04
N ARG A 28 4.22 1.24 1.82
CA ARG A 28 4.33 0.18 0.82
C ARG A 28 3.42 -1.01 1.12
N GLN A 29 3.30 -1.41 2.38
CA GLN A 29 2.41 -2.51 2.76
C GLN A 29 0.94 -2.16 2.51
N ALA A 30 0.55 -0.92 2.80
CA ALA A 30 -0.78 -0.42 2.46
C ALA A 30 -1.00 -0.36 0.94
N ALA A 31 0.03 0.04 0.18
CA ALA A 31 -0.03 0.05 -1.28
C ALA A 31 -0.18 -1.37 -1.86
N LEU A 32 0.50 -2.38 -1.32
CA LEU A 32 0.34 -3.77 -1.77
C LEU A 32 -1.10 -4.27 -1.59
N LYS A 33 -1.76 -3.88 -0.49
CA LYS A 33 -3.18 -4.18 -0.26
C LYS A 33 -4.10 -3.45 -1.26
N ALA A 34 -3.75 -2.21 -1.64
CA ALA A 34 -4.48 -1.48 -2.67
C ALA A 34 -4.30 -2.14 -4.05
N ALA A 35 -3.07 -2.53 -4.41
CA ALA A 35 -2.77 -3.24 -5.65
C ALA A 35 -3.48 -4.60 -5.73
N ALA A 36 -3.58 -5.33 -4.61
CA ALA A 36 -4.33 -6.58 -4.53
C ALA A 36 -5.83 -6.41 -4.85
N ARG A 37 -6.38 -5.21 -4.64
CA ARG A 37 -7.76 -4.86 -5.03
C ARG A 37 -7.88 -4.38 -6.49
N GLY A 38 -6.81 -4.44 -7.27
CA GLY A 38 -6.77 -3.98 -8.66
C GLY A 38 -6.50 -2.48 -8.84
N ILE A 39 -6.08 -1.76 -7.79
CA ILE A 39 -5.76 -0.33 -7.91
C ILE A 39 -4.33 -0.18 -8.45
N THR A 40 -4.19 0.46 -9.61
CA THR A 40 -2.90 0.71 -10.28
C THR A 40 -2.25 2.00 -9.80
N ASP A 41 -2.98 3.12 -9.85
CA ASP A 41 -2.48 4.43 -9.41
C ASP A 41 -2.81 4.66 -7.95
N ILE A 42 -1.81 4.47 -7.10
CA ILE A 42 -1.99 4.44 -5.65
C ILE A 42 -1.36 5.68 -5.03
N ARG A 43 -2.21 6.56 -4.47
CA ARG A 43 -1.80 7.77 -3.75
C ARG A 43 -2.25 7.64 -2.30
N LEU A 44 -1.29 7.49 -1.38
CA LEU A 44 -1.56 7.19 0.03
C LEU A 44 -0.99 8.24 0.96
N ARG A 45 -1.82 8.75 1.86
CA ARG A 45 -1.37 9.58 3.00
C ARG A 45 -1.54 8.83 4.31
N GLU A 46 -0.66 9.08 5.28
CA GLU A 46 -0.85 8.55 6.64
C GLU A 46 -1.96 9.33 7.36
N ARG A 47 -2.90 8.63 8.01
CA ARG A 47 -4.02 9.24 8.75
C ARG A 47 -3.47 9.90 10.02
N GLY A 48 -3.83 11.16 10.24
CA GLY A 48 -3.47 11.90 11.46
C GLY A 48 -2.02 12.40 11.52
N ARG A 49 -1.19 12.10 10.52
CA ARG A 49 0.20 12.58 10.48
C ARG A 49 0.33 13.85 9.64
N ARG A 50 0.92 14.87 10.25
CA ARG A 50 1.37 16.10 9.58
C ARG A 50 2.87 16.24 9.77
N ASN A 51 3.55 16.77 8.76
CA ASN A 51 4.97 17.08 8.85
C ASN A 51 5.18 18.34 9.72
N LYS A 52 6.42 18.59 10.17
CA LYS A 52 6.77 19.76 10.99
C LYS A 52 6.44 21.09 10.30
N ASP A 53 6.61 21.14 8.99
CA ASP A 53 6.28 22.25 8.09
C ASP A 53 4.77 22.39 7.82
N ARG A 54 3.91 21.68 8.56
CA ARG A 54 2.46 21.67 8.39
C ARG A 54 1.99 21.15 7.01
N THR A 55 2.81 20.37 6.30
CA THR A 55 2.42 19.68 5.06
C THR A 55 1.97 18.23 5.30
N TYR A 56 1.27 17.67 4.33
CA TYR A 56 0.94 16.25 4.24
C TYR A 56 1.84 15.56 3.24
N THR A 57 2.34 14.38 3.62
CA THR A 57 3.12 13.53 2.73
C THR A 57 2.18 12.53 2.03
N ILE A 58 2.13 12.61 0.71
CA ILE A 58 1.43 11.65 -0.15
C ILE A 58 2.49 10.75 -0.78
N HIS A 59 2.41 9.46 -0.50
CA HIS A 59 3.23 8.45 -1.15
C HIS A 59 2.55 8.00 -2.44
N VAL A 60 3.26 8.13 -3.55
CA VAL A 60 2.77 7.75 -4.88
C VAL A 60 3.43 6.44 -5.29
N PHE A 61 2.58 5.47 -5.62
CA PHE A 61 2.96 4.11 -5.97
C PHE A 61 2.22 3.69 -7.24
N ARG A 62 2.88 2.84 -8.02
CA ARG A 62 2.29 2.12 -9.15
C ARG A 62 2.14 0.66 -8.77
N GLY A 63 0.89 0.20 -8.70
CA GLY A 63 0.50 -1.17 -8.43
C GLY A 63 0.33 -1.97 -9.71
N SER A 64 0.71 -3.24 -9.65
CA SER A 64 0.42 -4.24 -10.67
C SER A 64 0.12 -5.57 -10.00
N VAL A 65 -0.51 -6.49 -10.72
CA VAL A 65 -0.73 -7.86 -10.27
C VAL A 65 -0.15 -8.78 -11.32
N ARG A 66 0.72 -9.70 -10.90
CA ARG A 66 1.31 -10.71 -11.76
C ARG A 66 0.85 -12.09 -11.32
N GLU A 67 0.58 -12.97 -12.26
CA GLU A 67 0.37 -14.38 -11.98
C GLU A 67 1.73 -15.08 -11.83
N VAL A 68 1.90 -15.78 -10.73
CA VAL A 68 3.09 -16.55 -10.41
C VAL A 68 2.67 -17.95 -10.00
N ASP A 69 3.55 -18.91 -10.25
CA ASP A 69 3.28 -20.29 -9.85
C ASP A 69 3.34 -20.40 -8.32
N ALA A 70 2.43 -21.21 -7.79
CA ALA A 70 2.35 -21.49 -6.37
C ALA A 70 3.58 -22.31 -5.93
N PRO A 71 4.02 -22.19 -4.67
CA PRO A 71 5.15 -22.96 -4.16
C PRO A 71 4.88 -24.47 -4.23
N ALA A 72 5.93 -25.27 -4.37
CA ALA A 72 5.82 -26.73 -4.47
C ALA A 72 5.08 -27.35 -3.26
N ASN A 73 5.32 -26.82 -2.05
CA ASN A 73 4.64 -27.24 -0.82
C ASN A 73 3.29 -26.52 -0.61
N ARG A 74 2.50 -26.35 -1.68
CA ARG A 74 1.17 -25.74 -1.57
C ARG A 74 0.15 -26.74 -1.02
N PRO A 75 -0.81 -26.29 -0.22
CA PRO A 75 -1.94 -27.14 0.16
C PRO A 75 -2.85 -27.40 -1.06
N SER A 76 -3.60 -28.51 -1.02
CA SER A 76 -4.43 -28.99 -2.14
C SER A 76 -5.50 -27.98 -2.60
N TRP A 77 -6.03 -27.17 -1.68
CA TRP A 77 -7.04 -26.15 -1.97
C TRP A 77 -6.50 -24.90 -2.68
N LEU A 78 -5.19 -24.66 -2.67
CA LEU A 78 -4.59 -23.48 -3.31
C LEU A 78 -4.31 -23.79 -4.80
N PRO A 79 -4.78 -22.99 -5.77
CA PRO A 79 -4.54 -23.26 -7.18
C PRO A 79 -3.06 -23.24 -7.56
N ALA A 80 -2.72 -23.84 -8.71
CA ALA A 80 -1.35 -23.93 -9.21
C ALA A 80 -0.74 -22.56 -9.56
N ARG A 81 -1.57 -21.57 -9.93
CA ARG A 81 -1.14 -20.19 -10.20
C ARG A 81 -1.87 -19.23 -9.26
N ILE A 82 -1.13 -18.29 -8.70
CA ILE A 82 -1.64 -17.30 -7.76
C ILE A 82 -1.36 -15.87 -8.23
N LYS A 83 -2.29 -14.97 -7.95
CA LYS A 83 -2.12 -13.54 -8.21
C LYS A 83 -1.26 -12.91 -7.11
N LYS A 84 -0.10 -12.40 -7.48
CA LYS A 84 0.84 -11.72 -6.59
C LYS A 84 0.82 -10.21 -6.87
N PRO A 85 0.35 -9.38 -5.92
CA PRO A 85 0.41 -7.94 -6.06
C PRO A 85 1.86 -7.46 -5.95
N MET A 86 2.25 -6.57 -6.85
CA MET A 86 3.53 -5.90 -6.88
C MET A 86 3.30 -4.39 -6.84
N VAL A 87 4.25 -3.68 -6.24
CA VAL A 87 4.19 -2.22 -6.11
C VAL A 87 5.58 -1.64 -6.30
N SER A 88 5.66 -0.65 -7.19
CA SER A 88 6.82 0.21 -7.40
C SER A 88 6.54 1.61 -6.86
N LYS A 89 7.51 2.20 -6.17
CA LYS A 89 7.40 3.56 -5.65
C LYS A 89 7.77 4.53 -6.76
N VAL A 90 6.85 5.43 -7.09
CA VAL A 90 7.06 6.46 -8.11
C VAL A 90 7.69 7.69 -7.46
N GLY A 91 7.16 8.12 -6.31
CA GLY A 91 7.64 9.33 -5.66
C GLY A 91 6.94 9.66 -4.36
N ILE A 92 7.18 10.88 -3.90
CA ILE A 92 6.54 11.49 -2.74
C ILE A 92 6.13 12.90 -3.14
N GLU A 93 4.90 13.26 -2.80
CA GLU A 93 4.41 14.63 -2.94
C GLU A 93 4.14 15.22 -1.55
N LYS A 94 4.45 16.51 -1.39
CA LYS A 94 4.12 17.27 -0.19
C LYS A 94 3.07 18.30 -0.53
N VAL A 95 1.93 18.25 0.15
CA VAL A 95 0.81 19.16 -0.10
C VAL A 95 0.41 19.88 1.18
N ARG A 96 0.06 21.17 1.09
CA ARG A 96 -0.44 21.95 2.25
C ARG A 96 -1.93 21.69 2.53
N LYS A 97 -2.71 21.34 1.50
CA LYS A 97 -4.16 21.09 1.55
C LYS A 97 -4.50 19.78 0.80
N ILE A 98 -5.61 19.11 1.16
CA ILE A 98 -6.06 17.77 0.68
C ILE A 98 -7.48 17.85 0.12
#